data_AF-A0A3D2MP06-F1
#
_entry.id   AF-A0A3D2MP06-F1
#
_cell.length_a   1.000
_cell.length_b   1.000
_cell.length_c   1.000
_cell.angle_alpha   90.00
_cell.angle_beta   90.00
_cell.angle_gamma   90.00
#
_symmetry.space_group_name_H-M   'P 1'
#
loop_
_entity.id
_entity.type
_entity.pdbx_description
1 polymer ?
#
loop_
_entity_poly.entity_id
_entity_poly.type
_entity_poly.pdbx_seq_one_letter_code
_entity_poly.pdbx_strand_id
1 'polypeptide(L)' 'DQHTVEQALRGLDLFVVTDFFLSETAELADIVLPGSVWAEDEGTVTSLEGRVIKYNKAVEPPGEARVDWHIVCELARRLG' A
#
# COMPACT_ATOMS: atom_id res chain seq x y z
N ASP A 1 16.83 5.08 14.15
CA ASP A 1 16.91 4.00 15.15
C ASP A 1 15.58 3.24 15.09
N GLN A 2 15.63 1.92 14.92
CA GLN A 2 14.44 1.09 14.71
C GLN A 2 13.49 1.14 15.92
N HIS A 3 14.05 1.16 17.13
CA HIS A 3 13.27 1.22 18.36
C HIS A 3 12.48 2.53 18.47
N THR A 4 13.12 3.65 18.14
CA THR A 4 12.46 4.97 18.07
C THR A 4 11.25 4.97 17.11
N VAL A 5 11.37 4.33 15.93
CA VAL A 5 10.26 4.26 14.96
C VAL A 5 9.12 3.39 15.47
N GLU A 6 9.43 2.23 16.05
CA GLU A 6 8.41 1.33 16.61
C GLU A 6 7.59 2.01 17.71
N GLN A 7 8.26 2.72 18.63
CA GLN A 7 7.57 3.46 19.71
C GLN A 7 6.66 4.55 19.14
N ALA A 8 7.09 5.26 18.10
CA ALA A 8 6.27 6.27 17.45
C ALA A 8 5.02 5.66 16.79
N LEU A 9 5.17 4.53 16.09
CA LEU A 9 4.05 3.84 15.44
C LEU A 9 3.04 3.30 16.46
N ARG A 10 3.51 2.70 17.56
CA ARG A 10 2.64 2.21 18.64
C ARG A 10 1.93 3.33 19.42
N GLY A 11 2.45 4.55 19.34
CA GLY A 11 1.87 5.72 20.02
C GLY A 11 0.79 6.44 19.21
N LEU A 12 0.49 6.00 17.98
CA LEU A 12 -0.58 6.57 17.16
C LEU A 12 -1.95 6.14 17.69
N ASP A 13 -2.92 7.06 17.68
CA ASP A 13 -4.32 6.75 18.03
C ASP A 13 -4.99 5.80 17.01
N LEU A 14 -4.48 5.81 15.78
CA LEU A 14 -4.90 4.93 14.69
C LEU A 14 -3.74 4.78 13.70
N PHE A 15 -3.29 3.55 13.47
CA PHE A 15 -2.30 3.21 12.46
C PHE A 15 -2.90 2.26 11.41
N VAL A 16 -2.99 2.75 10.17
CA VAL A 16 -3.48 1.98 9.02
C VAL A 16 -2.36 1.80 8.01
N VAL A 17 -2.18 0.57 7.52
CA VAL A 17 -1.16 0.22 6.53
C VAL A 17 -1.81 -0.43 5.32
N THR A 18 -1.36 -0.04 4.11
CA THR A 18 -1.62 -0.79 2.88
C THR A 18 -0.42 -1.69 2.59
N ASP A 19 -0.62 -3.00 2.54
CA ASP A 19 0.45 -3.96 2.26
C ASP A 19 -0.07 -5.16 1.47
N PHE A 20 0.79 -5.79 0.67
CA PHE A 20 0.47 -6.99 -0.11
C PHE A 20 0.90 -8.28 0.61
N PHE A 21 1.64 -8.15 1.72
CA PHE A 21 1.93 -9.24 2.65
C PHE A 21 1.95 -8.70 4.09
N LEU A 22 1.83 -9.58 5.08
CA LEU A 22 1.91 -9.16 6.48
C LEU A 22 3.39 -8.94 6.86
N SER A 23 3.85 -7.69 6.76
CA SER A 23 5.19 -7.26 7.15
C SER A 23 5.32 -6.99 8.66
N GLU A 24 6.55 -6.93 9.19
CA GLU A 24 6.81 -6.57 10.59
C GLU A 24 6.18 -5.22 10.97
N THR A 25 6.10 -4.27 10.02
CA THR A 25 5.43 -2.99 10.22
C THR A 25 3.90 -3.14 10.22
N ALA A 26 3.35 -3.96 9.32
CA ALA A 26 1.91 -4.22 9.26
C ALA A 26 1.39 -4.95 10.50
N GLU A 27 2.21 -5.76 11.17
CA GLU A 27 1.88 -6.38 12.47
C GLU A 27 1.67 -5.35 13.60
N LEU A 28 2.21 -4.14 13.45
CA LEU A 28 2.01 -3.05 14.41
C LEU A 28 0.73 -2.24 14.15
N ALA A 29 0.08 -2.43 13.00
CA ALA A 29 -1.06 -1.63 12.58
C ALA A 29 -2.37 -2.11 13.20
N ASP A 30 -3.28 -1.17 13.47
CA ASP A 30 -4.65 -1.47 13.88
C ASP A 30 -5.46 -2.06 12.72
N ILE A 31 -5.17 -1.61 11.49
CA ILE A 31 -5.84 -2.04 10.28
C ILE A 31 -4.80 -2.26 9.18
N VAL A 32 -4.85 -3.43 8.56
CA VAL A 32 -4.10 -3.74 7.34
C VAL A 32 -5.09 -3.82 6.17
N LEU A 33 -4.88 -3.01 5.15
CA LEU A 33 -5.65 -2.99 3.91
C LEU A 33 -4.86 -3.75 2.83
N PRO A 34 -5.41 -4.83 2.23
CA PRO A 34 -4.67 -5.64 1.29
C PRO A 34 -4.50 -4.90 -0.05
N GLY A 35 -3.26 -4.52 -0.34
CA GLY A 35 -2.84 -3.85 -1.57
C GLY A 35 -2.50 -4.83 -2.70
N SER A 36 -2.37 -4.31 -3.91
CA SER A 36 -1.98 -5.08 -5.09
C SER A 36 -0.46 -5.08 -5.29
N VAL A 37 0.07 -6.04 -6.05
CA VAL A 37 1.46 -5.96 -6.53
C VAL A 37 1.55 -5.43 -7.97
N TRP A 38 2.76 -5.11 -8.42
CA TRP A 38 3.03 -4.58 -9.77
C TRP A 38 2.44 -5.41 -10.93
N ALA A 39 2.31 -6.73 -10.76
CA ALA A 39 1.75 -7.62 -11.77
C ALA A 39 0.20 -7.57 -11.82
N GLU A 40 -0.43 -7.03 -10.77
CA GLU A 40 -1.87 -6.98 -10.56
C GLU A 40 -2.49 -5.60 -10.88
N ASP A 41 -1.65 -4.61 -11.16
CA ASP A 41 -2.04 -3.25 -11.56
C ASP A 41 -1.40 -2.85 -12.90
N GLU A 42 -1.83 -1.72 -13.45
CA GLU A 42 -1.21 -1.06 -14.59
C GLU A 42 -0.88 0.40 -14.29
N GLY A 43 0.15 0.93 -14.93
CA GLY A 43 0.51 2.32 -14.73
C GLY A 43 1.86 2.68 -15.30
N THR A 44 2.48 3.67 -14.68
CA THR A 44 3.80 4.14 -15.08
C THR A 44 4.74 4.22 -13.90
N VAL A 45 5.99 3.84 -14.12
CA VAL A 45 7.10 4.10 -13.19
C VAL A 45 8.15 4.98 -13.87
N THR A 46 8.88 5.75 -13.07
CA THR A 46 9.99 6.55 -13.56
C THR A 46 11.30 5.87 -13.15
N SER A 47 12.15 5.53 -14.13
CA SER A 47 13.47 4.96 -13.85
C SER A 47 14.41 5.97 -13.20
N LEU A 48 15.53 5.50 -12.65
CA LEU A 48 16.54 6.36 -12.03
C LEU A 48 17.14 7.37 -13.02
N GLU A 49 17.17 7.05 -14.31
CA GLU A 49 17.60 7.93 -15.40
C GLU A 49 16.48 8.86 -15.91
N GLY A 50 15.32 8.87 -15.26
CA GLY A 50 14.19 9.73 -15.59
C GLY A 50 13.32 9.22 -16.75
N ARG A 51 13.39 7.94 -17.11
CA ARG A 51 12.55 7.39 -18.18
C ARG A 51 11.18 6.99 -17.63
N VAL A 52 10.11 7.47 -18.26
CA VAL A 52 8.74 6.99 -17.99
C VAL A 52 8.54 5.66 -18.69
N ILE A 53 8.23 4.62 -17.91
CA ILE A 53 8.00 3.26 -18.38
C ILE A 53 6.55 2.89 -18.05
N LYS A 54 5.78 2.54 -19.07
CA LYS A 54 4.44 1.96 -18.88
C LYS A 54 4.57 0.47 -18.62
N TYR A 55 3.91 -0.01 -17.57
CA TYR A 55 3.67 -1.44 -17.34
C TYR A 55 2.17 -1.72 -17.47
N ASN A 56 1.83 -2.96 -17.85
CA ASN A 56 0.45 -3.40 -18.01
C ASN A 56 0.17 -4.51 -17.00
N LYS A 57 -1.09 -4.60 -16.58
CA LYS A 57 -1.57 -5.66 -15.69
C LYS A 57 -1.41 -7.03 -16.32
N ALA A 58 -0.84 -7.97 -15.58
CA ALA A 58 -0.61 -9.35 -16.00
C ALA A 58 -1.64 -10.33 -15.41
N VAL A 59 -2.07 -10.10 -14.18
CA VAL A 59 -3.03 -10.94 -13.44
C VAL A 59 -4.01 -10.07 -12.64
N GLU A 60 -5.10 -10.64 -12.14
CA GLU A 60 -6.01 -9.92 -11.24
C GLU A 60 -5.53 -10.01 -9.78
N PRO A 61 -5.79 -8.98 -8.94
CA PRO A 61 -5.51 -9.05 -7.51
C PRO A 61 -6.21 -10.26 -6.85
N PRO A 62 -5.53 -11.03 -5.98
CA PRO A 62 -6.10 -12.21 -5.36
C PRO A 62 -7.05 -11.86 -4.20
N GLY A 63 -8.09 -12.67 -4.04
CA GLY A 63 -8.99 -12.58 -2.88
C GLY A 63 -9.68 -11.22 -2.78
N GLU A 64 -9.43 -10.51 -1.68
CA GLU A 64 -9.99 -9.17 -1.43
C GLU A 64 -8.98 -8.04 -1.67
N ALA A 65 -7.79 -8.36 -2.20
CA ALA A 65 -6.78 -7.35 -2.53
C ALA A 65 -7.33 -6.36 -3.55
N ARG A 66 -6.97 -5.09 -3.37
CA ARG A 66 -7.37 -3.99 -4.25
C ARG A 66 -6.16 -3.21 -4.66
N VAL A 67 -6.26 -2.60 -5.84
CA VAL A 67 -5.25 -1.66 -6.29
C VAL A 67 -5.12 -0.50 -5.31
N ASP A 68 -3.90 -0.16 -4.92
CA ASP A 68 -3.61 0.78 -3.83
C ASP A 68 -4.26 2.14 -4.04
N TRP A 69 -4.24 2.66 -5.26
CA TRP A 69 -4.87 3.95 -5.56
C TRP A 69 -6.40 3.89 -5.46
N HIS A 70 -7.03 2.74 -5.75
CA HIS A 70 -8.46 2.57 -5.53
C HIS A 70 -8.82 2.64 -4.04
N ILE A 71 -8.00 2.03 -3.18
CA ILE A 71 -8.18 2.07 -1.72
C ILE A 71 -8.18 3.53 -1.25
N VAL A 72 -7.17 4.31 -1.66
CA VAL A 72 -7.07 5.72 -1.29
C VAL A 72 -8.25 6.54 -1.83
N CYS A 73 -8.65 6.34 -3.09
CA CYS A 73 -9.80 7.03 -3.66
C CYS A 73 -11.12 6.67 -2.95
N GLU A 74 -11.28 5.43 -2.49
CA GLU A 74 -12.46 5.00 -1.76
C GLU A 74 -12.50 5.59 -0.35
N LEU A 75 -11.35 5.65 0.34
CA LEU A 75 -11.22 6.36 1.61
C LEU A 75 -11.59 7.84 1.44
N ALA A 76 -11.02 8.51 0.45
CA ALA A 76 -11.34 9.91 0.15
C ALA A 76 -12.86 10.09 -0.06
N ARG A 77 -13.47 9.27 -0.93
CA ARG A 77 -14.92 9.33 -1.18
C ARG A 77 -15.77 9.17 0.09
N ARG A 78 -15.33 8.35 1.05
CA ARG A 78 -16.05 8.10 2.31
C ARG A 78 -15.84 9.20 3.34
N LEU A 79 -14.70 9.88 3.29
CA LEU A 79 -14.32 10.94 4.24
C LEU A 79 -14.78 12.34 3.81
N GLY A 80 -15.17 12.51 2.53
CA GLY A 80 -15.66 13.78 1.96
C GLY A 80 -14.57 14.55 1.23
#